data_AF-A0A3N4UBU7-F1
#
_entry.id   AF-A0A3N4UBU7-F1
#
_cell.length_a   1.000
_cell.length_b   1.000
_cell.length_c   1.000
_cell.angle_alpha   90.00
_cell.angle_beta   90.00
_cell.angle_gamma   90.00
#
_symmetry.space_group_name_H-M   'P 1'
#
loop_
_entity.id
_entity.type
_entity.pdbx_description
1 polymer ?
#
loop_
_entity_poly.entity_id
_entity_poly.type
_entity_poly.pdbx_seq_one_letter_code
_entity_poly.pdbx_strand_id
1 'polypeptide(L)'
;MTISNRSSWIARRRFLALGASAIMGGAARAQTSLGPLGLLVPAYINPSVDMSSWNVLATTATRVPLLAIMNPSSGPGRRLDAYYLAAAQAVAQSGGRVLGYVYTSYGKRSLSAVQADVDRYFSWYPVAGIFFDEMASTATSRNLKYYGTLATYVRSKGLGAMIVANPGVAFDQAFAENRTADVFIDAEDPADTVLSSGQASWTQNYSPGMFAELAYAAGDDAAVVRSLAQRRIAWVYSTRLPAADPWAALPDDFAAEVDALIGINATR
;
A
#
# COMPACT_ATOMS: atom_id res chain seq x y z
N MET A 1 -57.98 -4.77 -64.94
CA MET A 1 -57.24 -4.27 -63.77
C MET A 1 -55.74 -4.28 -64.14
N THR A 2 -55.34 -3.43 -65.09
CA THR A 2 -54.50 -2.20 -64.92
C THR A 2 -53.08 -2.53 -64.42
N ILE A 3 -52.12 -2.84 -65.32
CA ILE A 3 -51.26 -1.97 -66.18
C ILE A 3 -50.16 -1.21 -65.40
N SER A 4 -48.90 -1.37 -65.86
CA SER A 4 -47.77 -0.41 -65.92
C SER A 4 -46.47 -1.13 -65.58
N ASN A 5 -45.46 -1.41 -66.43
CA ASN A 5 -44.86 -0.85 -67.64
C ASN A 5 -44.13 0.51 -67.49
N ARG A 6 -42.79 0.40 -67.42
CA ARG A 6 -41.73 1.30 -67.95
C ARG A 6 -41.83 2.80 -67.65
N SER A 7 -40.74 3.38 -67.14
CA SER A 7 -39.78 4.15 -67.98
C SER A 7 -38.74 4.88 -67.13
N SER A 8 -37.53 4.91 -67.69
CA SER A 8 -36.33 5.63 -67.29
C SER A 8 -36.47 7.16 -67.36
N TRP A 9 -35.59 7.89 -66.66
CA TRP A 9 -34.62 8.86 -67.21
C TRP A 9 -34.18 9.91 -66.17
N ILE A 10 -32.86 9.89 -65.95
CA ILE A 10 -31.89 10.87 -65.45
C ILE A 10 -32.35 12.35 -65.41
N ALA A 11 -32.11 13.02 -64.27
CA ALA A 11 -31.64 14.41 -64.25
C ALA A 11 -30.69 14.65 -63.07
N ARG A 12 -29.57 15.32 -63.38
CA ARG A 12 -28.39 15.48 -62.54
C ARG A 12 -28.43 16.76 -61.68
N ARG A 13 -27.73 16.63 -60.54
CA ARG A 13 -26.90 17.64 -59.83
C ARG A 13 -27.60 18.73 -59.03
N ARG A 14 -27.25 18.78 -57.74
CA ARG A 14 -26.42 19.85 -57.15
C ARG A 14 -25.74 19.33 -55.87
N PHE A 15 -24.42 19.50 -55.80
CA PHE A 15 -23.59 19.25 -54.63
C PHE A 15 -23.85 20.37 -53.62
N LEU A 16 -24.15 20.00 -52.36
CA LEU A 16 -24.06 20.85 -51.19
C LEU A 16 -22.96 20.28 -50.30
N ALA A 17 -21.95 21.11 -50.04
CA ALA A 17 -20.85 20.79 -49.15
C ALA A 17 -21.38 20.71 -47.70
N LEU A 18 -21.22 19.56 -47.06
CA LEU A 18 -21.42 19.40 -45.62
C LEU A 18 -20.06 19.53 -44.94
N GLY A 19 -19.92 20.57 -44.12
CA GLY A 19 -18.80 20.73 -43.21
C GLY A 19 -18.80 19.61 -42.17
N ALA A 20 -17.66 18.95 -42.01
CA ALA A 20 -17.44 18.00 -40.94
C ALA A 20 -17.10 18.75 -39.65
N SER A 21 -18.06 18.86 -38.73
CA SER A 21 -17.76 19.20 -37.34
C SER A 21 -17.25 17.95 -36.64
N ALA A 22 -15.94 17.92 -36.35
CA ALA A 22 -15.34 16.94 -35.47
C ALA A 22 -15.80 17.22 -34.04
N ILE A 23 -16.61 16.31 -33.48
CA ILE A 23 -16.90 16.30 -32.04
C ILE A 23 -15.65 15.74 -31.36
N MET A 24 -14.79 16.63 -30.84
CA MET A 24 -13.78 16.25 -29.86
C MET A 24 -14.51 15.93 -28.55
N GLY A 25 -14.90 14.66 -28.40
CA GLY A 25 -15.30 14.11 -27.12
C GLY A 25 -14.09 14.04 -26.19
N GLY A 26 -13.88 15.10 -25.40
CA GLY A 26 -12.99 15.05 -24.26
C GLY A 26 -13.57 14.06 -23.25
N ALA A 27 -12.96 12.86 -23.15
CA ALA A 27 -13.23 11.98 -22.03
C ALA A 27 -12.72 12.69 -20.77
N ALA A 28 -13.63 13.28 -20.01
CA ALA A 28 -13.35 13.70 -18.65
C ALA A 28 -12.89 12.45 -17.89
N ARG A 29 -11.61 12.41 -17.50
CA ARG A 29 -11.12 11.39 -16.57
C ARG A 29 -11.95 11.54 -15.30
N ALA A 30 -12.77 10.55 -14.98
CA ALA A 30 -13.42 10.49 -13.68
C ALA A 30 -12.33 10.62 -12.61
N GLN A 31 -12.39 11.68 -11.80
CA GLN A 31 -11.59 11.78 -10.59
C GLN A 31 -12.04 10.61 -9.71
N THR A 32 -11.27 9.52 -9.69
CA THR A 32 -11.42 8.50 -8.65
C THR A 32 -11.24 9.22 -7.32
N SER A 33 -12.31 9.32 -6.53
CA SER A 33 -12.20 9.76 -5.14
C SER A 33 -11.14 8.90 -4.46
N LEU A 34 -10.30 9.53 -3.64
CA LEU A 34 -9.33 8.77 -2.87
C LEU A 34 -10.12 7.87 -1.91
N GLY A 35 -9.78 6.58 -1.86
CA GLY A 35 -10.31 5.71 -0.81
C GLY A 35 -9.92 6.22 0.58
N PRO A 36 -10.49 5.64 1.66
CA PRO A 36 -10.09 6.00 3.00
C PRO A 36 -8.58 5.80 3.18
N LEU A 37 -7.93 6.78 3.79
CA LEU A 37 -6.55 6.64 4.29
C LEU A 37 -6.55 5.62 5.44
N GLY A 38 -5.56 4.77 5.47
CA GLY A 38 -5.32 3.82 6.55
C GLY A 38 -3.98 4.04 7.22
N LEU A 39 -3.81 3.40 8.38
CA LEU A 39 -2.54 3.36 9.10
C LEU A 39 -1.73 2.11 8.71
N LEU A 40 -0.46 2.29 8.36
CA LEU A 40 0.52 1.20 8.19
C LEU A 40 1.58 1.31 9.28
N VAL A 41 1.37 0.59 10.38
CA VAL A 41 2.17 0.74 11.61
C VAL A 41 3.28 -0.30 11.67
N PRO A 42 4.57 0.09 11.67
CA PRO A 42 5.69 -0.77 12.05
C PRO A 42 5.63 -1.11 13.54
N ALA A 43 4.79 -2.09 13.91
CA ALA A 43 4.53 -2.47 15.29
C ALA A 43 5.64 -3.38 15.84
N TYR A 44 6.89 -2.88 15.90
CA TYR A 44 8.06 -3.64 16.37
C TYR A 44 8.16 -3.68 17.91
N ILE A 45 6.99 -3.60 18.55
CA ILE A 45 6.79 -3.62 19.99
C ILE A 45 6.63 -5.07 20.40
N ASN A 46 7.49 -5.55 21.29
CA ASN A 46 7.39 -6.92 21.78
C ASN A 46 6.15 -7.07 22.70
N PRO A 47 5.13 -7.85 22.32
CA PRO A 47 3.88 -7.98 23.09
C PRO A 47 4.06 -8.69 24.44
N SER A 48 5.19 -9.38 24.66
CA SER A 48 5.52 -9.91 25.99
C SER A 48 5.98 -8.84 26.98
N VAL A 49 6.41 -7.67 26.47
CA VAL A 49 6.82 -6.51 27.25
C VAL A 49 5.69 -5.50 27.33
N ASP A 50 5.04 -5.20 26.21
CA ASP A 50 3.96 -4.24 26.12
C ASP A 50 2.80 -4.74 25.25
N MET A 51 1.93 -5.52 25.87
CA MET A 51 0.64 -5.92 25.26
C MET A 51 -0.33 -4.75 25.15
N SER A 52 -0.15 -3.68 25.94
CA SER A 52 -1.09 -2.56 25.96
C SER A 52 -1.07 -1.78 24.64
N SER A 53 0.11 -1.59 24.04
CA SER A 53 0.23 -1.02 22.69
C SER A 53 -0.49 -1.85 21.63
N TRP A 54 -0.42 -3.18 21.69
CA TRP A 54 -1.16 -4.04 20.77
C TRP A 54 -2.68 -3.97 20.98
N ASN A 55 -3.15 -3.80 22.21
CA ASN A 55 -4.57 -3.55 22.49
C ASN A 55 -5.04 -2.18 21.95
N VAL A 56 -4.17 -1.17 21.98
CA VAL A 56 -4.43 0.13 21.34
C VAL A 56 -4.58 -0.06 19.83
N LEU A 57 -3.68 -0.81 19.18
CA LEU A 57 -3.81 -1.14 17.75
C LEU A 57 -5.11 -1.88 17.44
N ALA A 58 -5.50 -2.87 18.25
CA ALA A 58 -6.76 -3.58 18.09
C ALA A 58 -7.97 -2.63 18.22
N THR A 59 -7.93 -1.68 19.15
CA THR A 59 -8.99 -0.68 19.29
C THR A 59 -9.03 0.26 18.09
N THR A 60 -7.86 0.74 17.63
CA THR A 60 -7.73 1.61 16.45
C THR A 60 -8.27 0.95 15.19
N ALA A 61 -8.08 -0.35 15.02
CA ALA A 61 -8.58 -1.11 13.87
C ALA A 61 -10.11 -1.05 13.70
N THR A 62 -10.86 -0.82 14.79
CA THR A 62 -12.32 -0.65 14.73
C THR A 62 -12.76 0.72 14.21
N ARG A 63 -11.83 1.68 14.15
CA ARG A 63 -12.10 3.10 13.83
C ARG A 63 -11.61 3.46 12.44
N VAL A 64 -10.49 2.89 11.99
CA VAL A 64 -9.81 3.21 10.73
C VAL A 64 -9.20 1.95 10.11
N PRO A 65 -8.98 1.91 8.77
CA PRO A 65 -8.21 0.83 8.16
C PRO A 65 -6.81 0.74 8.78
N LEU A 66 -6.40 -0.46 9.21
CA LEU A 66 -5.14 -0.69 9.90
C LEU A 66 -4.38 -1.89 9.33
N LEU A 67 -3.13 -1.66 8.96
CA LEU A 67 -2.10 -2.68 8.74
C LEU A 67 -1.06 -2.57 9.85
N ALA A 68 -0.89 -3.61 10.67
CA ALA A 68 0.17 -3.69 11.67
C ALA A 68 1.24 -4.67 11.20
N ILE A 69 2.51 -4.24 11.20
CA ILE A 69 3.64 -5.09 10.83
C ILE A 69 4.21 -5.70 12.10
N MET A 70 4.05 -7.02 12.26
CA MET A 70 4.65 -7.75 13.38
C MET A 70 6.09 -8.16 13.03
N ASN A 71 6.99 -8.04 14.00
CA ASN A 71 8.39 -8.42 13.84
C ASN A 71 8.96 -9.14 15.08
N PRO A 72 8.68 -10.44 15.27
CA PRO A 72 9.18 -11.19 16.42
C PRO A 72 10.70 -11.14 16.61
N SER A 73 11.48 -11.32 15.54
CA SER A 73 12.94 -11.32 15.61
C SER A 73 13.58 -11.14 14.23
N SER A 74 13.38 -9.96 13.61
CA SER A 74 13.76 -9.71 12.20
C SER A 74 13.22 -10.81 11.26
N GLY A 75 11.97 -11.21 11.50
CA GLY A 75 11.38 -12.45 10.99
C GLY A 75 10.46 -13.13 12.01
N PRO A 76 9.92 -14.32 11.69
CA PRO A 76 8.87 -14.99 12.47
C PRO A 76 9.35 -15.55 13.82
N GLY A 77 10.65 -15.47 14.10
CA GLY A 77 11.31 -16.12 15.23
C GLY A 77 11.66 -17.58 14.96
N ARG A 78 12.13 -18.27 15.99
CA ARG A 78 12.57 -19.69 15.91
C ARG A 78 11.44 -20.69 16.17
N ARG A 79 10.35 -20.24 16.77
CA ARG A 79 9.16 -21.02 17.13
C ARG A 79 7.96 -20.05 17.24
N LEU A 80 6.75 -20.61 17.27
CA LEU A 80 5.55 -19.87 17.63
C LEU A 80 5.75 -19.14 18.97
N ASP A 81 5.46 -17.84 18.99
CA ASP A 81 5.40 -17.02 20.19
C ASP A 81 3.94 -16.73 20.56
N ALA A 82 3.54 -17.14 21.76
CA ALA A 82 2.15 -17.03 22.21
C ALA A 82 1.69 -15.58 22.41
N TYR A 83 2.60 -14.65 22.76
CA TYR A 83 2.26 -13.23 22.93
C TYR A 83 1.99 -12.59 21.57
N TYR A 84 2.84 -12.87 20.57
CA TYR A 84 2.60 -12.41 19.20
C TYR A 84 1.34 -13.03 18.58
N LEU A 85 1.06 -14.30 18.87
CA LEU A 85 -0.18 -14.94 18.44
C LEU A 85 -1.40 -14.21 19.01
N ALA A 86 -1.44 -13.98 20.32
CA ALA A 86 -2.55 -13.30 20.99
C ALA A 86 -2.74 -11.87 20.46
N ALA A 87 -1.64 -11.12 20.33
CA ALA A 87 -1.65 -9.76 19.79
C ALA A 87 -2.18 -9.71 18.34
N ALA A 88 -1.70 -10.61 17.49
CA ALA A 88 -2.15 -10.68 16.10
C ALA A 88 -3.62 -11.08 15.97
N GLN A 89 -4.09 -12.01 16.82
CA GLN A 89 -5.50 -12.40 16.89
C GLN A 89 -6.38 -11.23 17.32
N ALA A 90 -5.98 -10.45 18.34
CA ALA A 90 -6.75 -9.30 18.81
C ALA A 90 -6.93 -8.25 17.70
N VAL A 91 -5.86 -7.89 16.99
CA VAL A 91 -5.94 -6.95 15.86
C VAL A 91 -6.82 -7.50 14.73
N ALA A 92 -6.65 -8.78 14.37
CA ALA A 92 -7.44 -9.42 13.32
C ALA A 92 -8.94 -9.49 13.66
N GLN A 93 -9.28 -9.83 14.91
CA GLN A 93 -10.68 -9.90 15.38
C GLN A 93 -11.35 -8.52 15.43
N SER A 94 -10.57 -7.46 15.61
CA SER A 94 -11.06 -6.08 15.54
C SER A 94 -11.16 -5.51 14.11
N GLY A 95 -10.94 -6.33 13.08
CA GLY A 95 -11.04 -5.93 11.67
C GLY A 95 -9.75 -5.35 11.09
N GLY A 96 -8.67 -5.29 11.87
CA GLY A 96 -7.34 -4.93 11.41
C GLY A 96 -6.66 -6.09 10.68
N ARG A 97 -5.51 -5.82 10.06
CA ARG A 97 -4.72 -6.85 9.37
C ARG A 97 -3.29 -6.82 9.88
N VAL A 98 -2.75 -7.99 10.19
CA VAL A 98 -1.36 -8.13 10.62
C VAL A 98 -0.52 -8.71 9.49
N LEU A 99 0.64 -8.10 9.23
CA LEU A 99 1.60 -8.53 8.22
C LEU A 99 2.88 -9.04 8.90
N GLY A 100 3.40 -10.18 8.44
CA GLY A 100 4.67 -10.70 8.93
C GLY A 100 5.87 -10.00 8.28
N TYR A 101 6.77 -9.44 9.08
CA TYR A 101 8.02 -8.83 8.60
C TYR A 101 8.98 -9.89 8.04
N VAL A 102 9.46 -9.70 6.81
CA VAL A 102 10.50 -10.53 6.19
C VAL A 102 11.49 -9.65 5.42
N TYR A 103 12.73 -9.55 5.88
CA TYR A 103 13.77 -8.81 5.15
C TYR A 103 14.26 -9.57 3.92
N THR A 104 14.66 -8.83 2.87
CA THR A 104 15.09 -9.40 1.59
C THR A 104 16.52 -9.05 1.20
N SER A 105 17.20 -8.20 1.96
CA SER A 105 18.56 -7.73 1.71
C SER A 105 18.75 -7.26 0.27
N TYR A 106 17.81 -6.45 -0.23
CA TYR A 106 17.82 -5.87 -1.56
C TYR A 106 17.92 -6.92 -2.68
N GLY A 107 17.19 -8.04 -2.53
CA GLY A 107 17.17 -9.16 -3.49
C GLY A 107 18.40 -10.09 -3.40
N LYS A 108 19.19 -9.99 -2.31
CA LYS A 108 20.37 -10.83 -2.08
C LYS A 108 20.11 -12.00 -1.14
N ARG A 109 19.12 -11.90 -0.24
CA ARG A 109 18.70 -13.03 0.59
C ARG A 109 18.18 -14.15 -0.31
N SER A 110 18.44 -15.41 0.01
CA SER A 110 18.01 -16.51 -0.86
C SER A 110 16.48 -16.64 -0.86
N LEU A 111 15.91 -16.96 -2.03
CA LEU A 111 14.47 -17.20 -2.17
C LEU A 111 13.97 -18.25 -1.17
N SER A 112 14.72 -19.34 -1.00
CA SER A 112 14.34 -20.42 -0.07
C SER A 112 14.31 -19.96 1.39
N ALA A 113 15.21 -19.08 1.82
CA ALA A 113 15.20 -18.55 3.18
C ALA A 113 14.01 -17.62 3.41
N VAL A 114 13.73 -16.73 2.45
CA VAL A 114 12.56 -15.84 2.51
C VAL A 114 11.26 -16.65 2.50
N GLN A 115 11.15 -17.64 1.61
CA GLN A 115 9.99 -18.54 1.53
C GLN A 115 9.77 -19.33 2.83
N ALA A 116 10.85 -19.78 3.48
CA ALA A 116 10.76 -20.45 4.77
C ALA A 116 10.22 -19.53 5.88
N ASP A 117 10.58 -18.25 5.88
CA ASP A 117 9.99 -17.29 6.84
C ASP A 117 8.52 -17.02 6.53
N VAL A 118 8.17 -16.87 5.25
CA VAL A 118 6.77 -16.76 4.82
C VAL A 118 5.96 -17.96 5.31
N ASP A 119 6.47 -19.18 5.13
CA ASP A 119 5.79 -20.41 5.59
C ASP A 119 5.55 -20.42 7.09
N ARG A 120 6.55 -20.02 7.87
CA ARG A 120 6.43 -19.92 9.32
C ARG A 120 5.35 -18.92 9.72
N TYR A 121 5.31 -17.74 9.09
CA TYR A 121 4.27 -16.76 9.39
C TYR A 121 2.86 -17.32 9.14
N PHE A 122 2.61 -17.86 7.95
CA PHE A 122 1.30 -18.43 7.60
C PHE A 122 0.95 -19.69 8.40
N SER A 123 1.95 -20.43 8.90
CA SER A 123 1.72 -21.61 9.74
C SER A 123 1.49 -21.28 11.22
N TRP A 124 2.07 -20.20 11.73
CA TRP A 124 2.11 -19.91 13.17
C TRP A 124 1.13 -18.81 13.59
N TYR A 125 0.88 -17.83 12.72
CA TYR A 125 0.17 -16.62 13.07
C TYR A 125 -0.98 -16.37 12.10
N PRO A 126 -2.07 -15.69 12.53
CA PRO A 126 -3.18 -15.31 11.66
C PRO A 126 -2.82 -14.09 10.79
N VAL A 127 -1.69 -14.13 10.11
CA VAL A 127 -1.26 -13.02 9.25
C VAL A 127 -2.15 -12.92 8.02
N ALA A 128 -2.44 -11.68 7.62
CA ALA A 128 -3.18 -11.36 6.41
C ALA A 128 -2.25 -11.18 5.18
N GLY A 129 -0.94 -11.32 5.37
CA GLY A 129 0.05 -11.02 4.35
C GLY A 129 1.47 -10.90 4.88
N ILE A 130 2.38 -10.44 4.01
CA ILE A 130 3.81 -10.29 4.28
C ILE A 130 4.24 -8.85 4.00
N PHE A 131 5.08 -8.34 4.87
CA PHE A 131 5.83 -7.11 4.70
C PHE A 131 7.26 -7.46 4.29
N PHE A 132 7.66 -7.12 3.06
CA PHE A 132 9.04 -7.31 2.60
C PHE A 132 9.87 -6.06 2.88
N ASP A 133 10.81 -6.19 3.80
CA ASP A 133 11.75 -5.11 4.11
C ASP A 133 13.04 -5.20 3.29
N GLU A 134 13.80 -4.10 3.28
CA GLU A 134 15.02 -3.93 2.50
C GLU A 134 14.76 -4.26 1.02
N MET A 135 13.66 -3.79 0.45
CA MET A 135 13.35 -4.04 -0.95
C MET A 135 14.33 -3.26 -1.84
N ALA A 136 14.83 -3.87 -2.92
CA ALA A 136 15.60 -3.14 -3.90
C ALA A 136 14.75 -2.06 -4.57
N SER A 137 15.27 -0.84 -4.70
CA SER A 137 14.62 0.26 -5.42
C SER A 137 14.90 0.25 -6.93
N THR A 138 15.97 -0.42 -7.38
CA THR A 138 16.32 -0.53 -8.81
C THR A 138 15.83 -1.84 -9.45
N ALA A 139 15.08 -1.72 -10.54
CA ALA A 139 14.44 -2.79 -11.27
C ALA A 139 15.35 -3.46 -12.30
N THR A 140 16.37 -4.18 -11.81
CA THR A 140 17.14 -5.10 -12.65
C THR A 140 16.32 -6.34 -13.01
N SER A 141 16.64 -7.03 -14.11
CA SER A 141 15.98 -8.30 -14.47
C SER A 141 16.06 -9.34 -13.34
N ARG A 142 17.14 -9.32 -12.55
CA ARG A 142 17.30 -10.16 -11.37
C ARG A 142 16.28 -9.80 -10.28
N ASN A 143 16.18 -8.52 -9.92
CA ASN A 143 15.30 -8.07 -8.85
C ASN A 143 13.82 -8.26 -9.23
N LEU A 144 13.43 -7.93 -10.47
CA LEU A 144 12.06 -8.15 -10.94
C LEU A 144 11.69 -9.64 -10.87
N LYS A 145 12.56 -10.54 -11.33
CA LYS A 145 12.34 -11.99 -11.21
C LYS A 145 12.26 -12.44 -9.75
N TYR A 146 13.14 -11.92 -8.90
CA TYR A 146 13.19 -12.26 -7.48
C TYR A 146 11.88 -11.88 -6.75
N TYR A 147 11.49 -10.62 -6.81
CA TYR A 147 10.26 -10.16 -6.14
C TYR A 147 8.99 -10.68 -6.81
N GLY A 148 8.97 -10.87 -8.14
CA GLY A 148 7.86 -11.55 -8.82
C GLY A 148 7.67 -13.00 -8.37
N THR A 149 8.77 -13.72 -8.12
CA THR A 149 8.74 -15.08 -7.57
C THR A 149 8.19 -15.09 -6.15
N LEU A 150 8.67 -14.18 -5.28
CA LEU A 150 8.16 -14.05 -3.92
C LEU A 150 6.68 -13.65 -3.89
N ALA A 151 6.25 -12.76 -4.77
CA ALA A 151 4.87 -12.33 -4.83
C ALA A 151 3.93 -13.46 -5.23
N THR A 152 4.33 -14.26 -6.22
CA THR A 152 3.62 -15.50 -6.60
C THR A 152 3.57 -16.47 -5.42
N TYR A 153 4.67 -16.61 -4.68
CA TYR A 153 4.74 -17.52 -3.54
C TYR A 153 3.79 -17.10 -2.40
N VAL A 154 3.83 -15.84 -1.97
CA VAL A 154 2.95 -15.31 -0.92
C VAL A 154 1.48 -15.46 -1.32
N ARG A 155 1.13 -15.13 -2.57
CA ARG A 155 -0.24 -15.29 -3.09
C ARG A 155 -0.73 -16.74 -3.14
N SER A 156 0.19 -17.71 -3.18
CA SER A 156 -0.18 -19.14 -3.09
C SER A 156 -0.51 -19.61 -1.66
N LYS A 157 -0.19 -18.81 -0.63
CA LYS A 157 -0.46 -19.15 0.78
C LYS A 157 -1.88 -18.82 1.24
N GLY A 158 -2.54 -17.90 0.58
CA GLY A 158 -3.92 -17.53 0.92
C GLY A 158 -4.54 -16.62 -0.12
N LEU A 159 -5.82 -16.84 -0.40
CA LEU A 159 -6.60 -15.93 -1.23
C LEU A 159 -6.62 -14.54 -0.59
N GLY A 160 -6.15 -13.53 -1.32
CA GLY A 160 -6.09 -12.15 -0.82
C GLY A 160 -4.93 -11.85 0.13
N ALA A 161 -3.91 -12.73 0.22
CA ALA A 161 -2.68 -12.44 0.95
C ALA A 161 -2.04 -11.15 0.42
N MET A 162 -1.91 -10.15 1.31
CA MET A 162 -1.37 -8.84 0.94
C MET A 162 0.14 -8.83 0.99
N ILE A 163 0.73 -8.08 0.07
CA ILE A 163 2.17 -7.84 0.02
C ILE A 163 2.38 -6.34 0.14
N VAL A 164 3.01 -5.93 1.24
CA VAL A 164 3.58 -4.59 1.38
C VAL A 164 5.07 -4.74 1.18
N ALA A 165 5.69 -3.87 0.41
CA ALA A 165 7.13 -3.89 0.21
C ALA A 165 7.75 -2.53 0.49
N ASN A 166 8.92 -2.55 1.13
CA ASN A 166 9.59 -1.36 1.61
C ASN A 166 10.91 -1.11 0.87
N PRO A 167 10.86 -0.37 -0.26
CA PRO A 167 12.05 0.31 -0.75
C PRO A 167 12.55 1.41 0.19
N GLY A 168 11.63 2.07 0.90
CA GLY A 168 11.89 3.21 1.80
C GLY A 168 12.28 4.50 1.05
N VAL A 169 12.38 4.45 -0.27
CA VAL A 169 12.86 5.53 -1.14
C VAL A 169 12.16 5.46 -2.49
N ALA A 170 12.35 6.50 -3.31
CA ALA A 170 11.96 6.49 -4.71
C ALA A 170 12.50 5.25 -5.43
N PHE A 171 11.63 4.55 -6.17
CA PHE A 171 11.94 3.28 -6.82
C PHE A 171 11.50 3.25 -8.29
N ASP A 172 12.03 2.27 -9.02
CA ASP A 172 11.74 2.09 -10.44
C ASP A 172 10.30 1.58 -10.67
N GLN A 173 9.56 2.28 -11.54
CA GLN A 173 8.17 1.99 -11.94
C GLN A 173 7.93 0.52 -12.29
N ALA A 174 8.93 -0.16 -12.85
CA ALA A 174 8.81 -1.55 -13.28
C ALA A 174 8.41 -2.52 -12.15
N PHE A 175 8.67 -2.23 -10.88
CA PHE A 175 8.17 -3.05 -9.77
C PHE A 175 6.64 -2.98 -9.64
N ALA A 176 6.06 -1.78 -9.79
CA ALA A 176 4.61 -1.58 -9.81
C ALA A 176 3.97 -2.19 -11.05
N GLU A 177 4.57 -2.01 -12.23
CA GLU A 177 4.14 -2.60 -13.51
C GLU A 177 4.06 -4.13 -13.42
N ASN A 178 5.05 -4.75 -12.81
CA ASN A 178 5.14 -6.20 -12.65
C ASN A 178 4.39 -6.71 -11.40
N ARG A 179 3.66 -5.83 -10.69
CA ARG A 179 2.82 -6.18 -9.52
C ARG A 179 3.56 -7.02 -8.47
N THR A 180 4.81 -6.64 -8.19
CA THR A 180 5.66 -7.36 -7.22
C THR A 180 5.21 -7.16 -5.78
N ALA A 181 4.40 -6.15 -5.51
CA ALA A 181 3.69 -5.94 -4.25
C ALA A 181 2.32 -5.31 -4.53
N ASP A 182 1.47 -5.26 -3.51
CA ASP A 182 0.18 -4.58 -3.57
C ASP A 182 0.31 -3.13 -3.06
N VAL A 183 1.21 -2.89 -2.11
CA VAL A 183 1.58 -1.56 -1.60
C VAL A 183 3.10 -1.42 -1.55
N PHE A 184 3.60 -0.25 -1.92
CA PHE A 184 5.00 0.12 -1.85
C PHE A 184 5.18 1.32 -0.92
N ILE A 185 6.16 1.24 -0.02
CA ILE A 185 6.60 2.40 0.75
C ILE A 185 7.61 3.17 -0.10
N ASP A 186 7.18 4.30 -0.67
CA ASP A 186 8.00 5.14 -1.54
C ASP A 186 8.80 6.21 -0.78
N ALA A 187 8.56 6.37 0.53
CA ALA A 187 9.37 7.17 1.44
C ALA A 187 9.32 6.63 2.88
N GLU A 188 10.48 6.47 3.51
CA GLU A 188 10.67 6.20 4.94
C GLU A 188 11.89 6.98 5.44
N ASP A 189 11.66 8.07 6.16
CA ASP A 189 12.72 9.01 6.55
C ASP A 189 12.25 9.93 7.71
N PRO A 190 13.11 10.83 8.24
CA PRO A 190 12.65 11.88 9.15
C PRO A 190 11.53 12.71 8.50
N ALA A 191 10.56 13.17 9.30
CA ALA A 191 9.35 13.82 8.81
C ALA A 191 9.65 15.01 7.86
N ASP A 192 10.63 15.85 8.18
CA ASP A 192 11.01 16.98 7.32
C ASP A 192 11.52 16.51 5.94
N THR A 193 12.25 15.39 5.89
CA THR A 193 12.73 14.78 4.64
C THR A 193 11.58 14.19 3.85
N VAL A 194 10.67 13.45 4.50
CA VAL A 194 9.48 12.88 3.83
C VAL A 194 8.59 13.99 3.28
N LEU A 195 8.33 15.04 4.06
CA LEU A 195 7.46 16.15 3.67
C LEU A 195 8.04 17.03 2.55
N SER A 196 9.37 17.13 2.46
CA SER A 196 10.06 17.87 1.39
C SER A 196 10.32 17.03 0.14
N SER A 197 10.27 15.70 0.23
CA SER A 197 10.34 14.82 -0.94
C SER A 197 9.02 14.80 -1.72
N GLY A 198 9.08 14.47 -3.00
CA GLY A 198 7.90 14.34 -3.86
C GLY A 198 7.73 12.92 -4.39
N GLN A 199 6.50 12.53 -4.70
CA GLN A 199 6.23 11.26 -5.36
C GLN A 199 6.72 11.28 -6.80
N ALA A 200 7.26 10.15 -7.27
CA ALA A 200 7.69 10.02 -8.67
C ALA A 200 6.51 10.25 -9.62
N SER A 201 6.72 10.95 -10.73
CA SER A 201 5.63 11.37 -11.63
C SER A 201 4.80 10.21 -12.18
N TRP A 202 5.41 9.04 -12.36
CA TRP A 202 4.75 7.84 -12.86
C TRP A 202 3.71 7.26 -11.89
N THR A 203 3.76 7.56 -10.59
CA THR A 203 2.78 7.07 -9.59
C THR A 203 1.37 7.55 -9.90
N GLN A 204 1.24 8.67 -10.63
CA GLN A 204 -0.04 9.20 -11.10
C GLN A 204 -0.79 8.24 -12.04
N ASN A 205 -0.10 7.30 -12.68
CA ASN A 205 -0.70 6.29 -13.55
C ASN A 205 -1.27 5.09 -12.78
N TYR A 206 -1.07 5.04 -11.46
CA TYR A 206 -1.47 3.93 -10.60
C TYR A 206 -2.52 4.36 -9.57
N SER A 207 -3.16 3.36 -8.97
CA SER A 207 -4.08 3.57 -7.86
C SER A 207 -3.31 4.16 -6.67
N PRO A 208 -3.82 5.20 -5.98
CA PRO A 208 -3.30 5.66 -4.69
C PRO A 208 -3.21 4.53 -3.66
N GLY A 209 -4.05 3.49 -3.81
CA GLY A 209 -4.03 2.26 -3.04
C GLY A 209 -2.69 1.51 -3.02
N MET A 210 -1.79 1.81 -3.95
CA MET A 210 -0.50 1.14 -4.10
C MET A 210 0.65 1.80 -3.32
N PHE A 211 0.41 2.92 -2.65
CA PHE A 211 1.49 3.72 -2.07
C PHE A 211 1.26 3.99 -0.58
N ALA A 212 2.38 4.01 0.14
CA ALA A 212 2.47 4.26 1.57
C ALA A 212 3.69 5.14 1.86
N GLU A 213 3.58 6.00 2.88
CA GLU A 213 4.74 6.79 3.34
C GLU A 213 4.83 6.70 4.86
N LEU A 214 6.05 6.51 5.37
CA LEU A 214 6.35 6.41 6.79
C LEU A 214 7.27 7.58 7.19
N ALA A 215 6.94 8.27 8.28
CA ALA A 215 7.72 9.38 8.78
C ALA A 215 8.10 9.16 10.25
N TYR A 216 9.34 9.49 10.61
CA TYR A 216 9.78 9.46 12.01
C TYR A 216 10.43 10.77 12.44
N ALA A 217 10.79 10.90 13.73
CA ALA A 217 11.31 12.14 14.31
C ALA A 217 10.42 13.37 14.01
N ALA A 218 9.10 13.16 13.96
CA ALA A 218 8.13 14.22 13.74
C ALA A 218 8.01 15.14 14.96
N GLY A 219 7.71 16.41 14.72
CA GLY A 219 7.30 17.33 15.78
C GLY A 219 5.87 17.06 16.28
N ASP A 220 4.98 16.70 15.35
CA ASP A 220 3.53 16.47 15.56
C ASP A 220 3.05 15.44 14.52
N ASP A 221 2.70 14.24 14.98
CA ASP A 221 2.32 13.13 14.09
C ASP A 221 1.02 13.39 13.33
N ALA A 222 0.06 14.06 13.98
CA ALA A 222 -1.20 14.43 13.37
C ALA A 222 -1.01 15.48 12.25
N ALA A 223 -0.09 16.44 12.43
CA ALA A 223 0.23 17.43 11.41
C ALA A 223 0.93 16.80 10.19
N VAL A 224 1.84 15.85 10.41
CA VAL A 224 2.48 15.08 9.34
C VAL A 224 1.43 14.29 8.57
N VAL A 225 0.56 13.53 9.25
CA VAL A 225 -0.51 12.76 8.59
C VAL A 225 -1.44 13.64 7.76
N ARG A 226 -1.84 14.83 8.24
CA ARG A 226 -2.65 15.79 7.45
C ARG A 226 -1.93 16.27 6.20
N SER A 227 -0.62 16.46 6.26
CA SER A 227 0.20 16.88 5.13
C SER A 227 0.33 15.75 4.11
N LEU A 228 0.64 14.54 4.57
CA LEU A 228 0.73 13.33 3.73
C LEU A 228 -0.62 12.95 3.11
N ALA A 229 -1.72 13.28 3.78
CA ALA A 229 -3.06 13.07 3.24
C ALA A 229 -3.38 13.92 1.99
N GLN A 230 -2.54 14.88 1.62
CA GLN A 230 -2.67 15.59 0.34
C GLN A 230 -2.02 14.84 -0.83
N ARG A 231 -1.27 13.76 -0.54
CA ARG A 231 -0.57 12.92 -1.53
C ARG A 231 -1.47 11.80 -2.04
N ARG A 232 -1.07 11.16 -3.15
CA ARG A 232 -1.78 10.03 -3.75
C ARG A 232 -1.36 8.71 -3.09
N ILE A 233 -1.65 8.59 -1.79
CA ILE A 233 -1.34 7.43 -0.97
C ILE A 233 -2.58 6.92 -0.23
N ALA A 234 -2.59 5.64 0.11
CA ALA A 234 -3.65 5.01 0.89
C ALA A 234 -3.22 4.60 2.29
N TRP A 235 -1.92 4.59 2.57
CA TRP A 235 -1.39 4.20 3.86
C TRP A 235 -0.37 5.23 4.35
N VAL A 236 -0.42 5.53 5.64
CA VAL A 236 0.52 6.46 6.27
C VAL A 236 0.82 6.01 7.68
N TYR A 237 1.98 6.39 8.20
CA TYR A 237 2.25 6.40 9.63
C TYR A 237 3.29 7.46 9.93
N SER A 238 3.07 8.23 10.99
CA SER A 238 4.04 9.17 11.55
C SER A 238 4.34 8.79 12.99
N THR A 239 5.60 8.95 13.38
CA THR A 239 6.01 8.83 14.78
C THR A 239 6.95 9.95 15.18
N ARG A 240 6.72 10.53 16.36
CA ARG A 240 7.67 11.47 16.97
C ARG A 240 8.92 10.81 17.55
N LEU A 241 8.98 9.48 17.56
CA LEU A 241 10.13 8.75 18.09
C LEU A 241 11.41 9.06 17.28
N PRO A 242 12.58 9.04 17.94
CA PRO A 242 13.83 9.45 17.31
C PRO A 242 14.34 8.41 16.32
N ALA A 243 15.17 8.86 15.37
CA ALA A 243 15.76 8.04 14.31
C ALA A 243 16.54 6.80 14.77
N ALA A 244 17.02 6.79 16.02
CA ALA A 244 17.77 5.66 16.56
C ALA A 244 16.90 4.40 16.71
N ASP A 245 15.62 4.57 17.04
CA ASP A 245 14.68 3.47 17.21
C ASP A 245 13.22 3.95 17.03
N PRO A 246 12.85 4.35 15.80
CA PRO A 246 11.58 5.04 15.55
C PRO A 246 10.35 4.14 15.72
N TRP A 247 10.55 2.81 15.72
CA TRP A 247 9.46 1.82 15.65
C TRP A 247 9.27 1.03 16.96
N ALA A 248 10.02 1.36 18.02
CA ALA A 248 10.04 0.60 19.27
C ALA A 248 8.82 0.81 20.19
N ALA A 249 8.00 1.82 19.94
CA ALA A 249 6.80 2.11 20.71
C ALA A 249 5.74 2.81 19.85
N LEU A 250 4.50 2.87 20.36
CA LEU A 250 3.54 3.86 19.87
C LEU A 250 3.91 5.22 20.46
N PRO A 251 3.86 6.31 19.67
CA PRO A 251 4.12 7.64 20.20
C PRO A 251 3.01 8.06 21.18
N ASP A 252 3.33 8.96 22.11
CA ASP A 252 2.40 9.43 23.13
C ASP A 252 1.18 10.18 22.55
N ASP A 253 1.33 10.73 21.34
CA ASP A 253 0.29 11.38 20.55
C ASP A 253 -0.34 10.49 19.48
N PHE A 254 -0.15 9.16 19.52
CA PHE A 254 -0.77 8.22 18.56
C PHE A 254 -2.30 8.38 18.45
N ALA A 255 -2.97 8.70 19.56
CA ALA A 255 -4.42 8.96 19.54
C ALA A 255 -4.78 10.20 18.68
N ALA A 256 -3.95 11.25 18.71
CA ALA A 256 -4.15 12.44 17.89
C ALA A 256 -3.91 12.16 16.40
N GLU A 257 -2.95 11.30 16.07
CA GLU A 257 -2.72 10.80 14.71
C GLU A 257 -3.97 10.05 14.18
N VAL A 258 -4.53 9.13 14.98
CA VAL A 258 -5.76 8.39 14.65
C VAL A 258 -6.94 9.34 14.44
N ASP A 259 -7.14 10.31 15.33
CA ASP A 259 -8.22 11.29 15.22
C ASP A 259 -8.08 12.19 13.99
N ALA A 260 -6.85 12.56 13.62
CA ALA A 260 -6.59 13.28 12.37
C ALA A 260 -6.98 12.43 11.16
N LEU A 261 -6.61 11.14 11.13
CA LEU A 261 -6.96 10.21 10.05
C LEU A 261 -8.48 10.03 9.91
N ILE A 262 -9.22 9.96 11.03
CA ILE A 262 -10.70 9.93 11.04
C ILE A 262 -11.27 11.21 10.42
N GLY A 263 -10.78 12.39 10.84
CA GLY A 263 -11.23 13.67 10.32
C GLY A 263 -10.97 13.81 8.81
N ILE A 264 -9.80 13.37 8.34
CA ILE A 264 -9.45 13.31 6.92
C ILE A 264 -10.45 12.42 6.16
N ASN A 265 -10.67 11.19 6.64
CA ASN A 265 -11.55 10.22 5.99
C ASN A 265 -13.02 10.63 5.95
N ALA A 266 -13.47 11.49 6.86
CA ALA A 266 -14.82 12.06 6.81
C ALA A 266 -15.02 13.06 5.66
N THR A 267 -13.95 13.50 5.00
CA THR A 267 -13.97 14.56 3.97
C THR A 267 -13.37 14.16 2.62
N ARG A 268 -12.77 12.95 2.53
CA ARG A 268 -12.10 12.43 1.33
C ARG A 268 -13.05 11.84 0.28
#